data_AF-A0A3M5SXL0-F1
#
_entry.id   AF-A0A3M5SXL0-F1
#
_cell.length_a   1.000
_cell.length_b   1.000
_cell.length_c   1.000
_cell.angle_alpha   90.00
_cell.angle_beta   90.00
_cell.angle_gamma   90.00
#
_symmetry.space_group_name_H-M   'P 1'
#
loop_
_entity.id
_entity.type
_entity.pdbx_description
1 polymer ?
#
loop_
_entity_poly.entity_id
_entity_poly.type
_entity_poly.pdbx_seq_one_letter_code
_entity_poly.pdbx_strand_id
1 'polypeptide(L)'
;MLNESRRRAYLTAMQVVNWLPRTELPFAAPSRPELLTPLPPPVEVRSIAPATAPSAHDAPAQAANVVPIARQPERPKIEVPRPSLASTRTVAPVEEAAPAPPKAPVVPPPRFALQLLRAGRCMLLVELTTGQPFQSRDPSYLLLKDMLRAAGLPDSPQIIGEPVRWPLLVRGQMDQGPEAARDFVQGFVGARLEDEPCACLWLIGLPSVKFAGEADAESYNRELQVEGLGAAWALPGLELLMDEPERKADVWKAMRRLMTRWKSIDE
;
A
#
# COMPACT_ATOMS: atom_id res chain seq x y z
N MET A 1 -33.19 -1.60 -23.95
CA MET A 1 -32.01 -2.42 -23.58
C MET A 1 -30.95 -2.28 -24.67
N LEU A 2 -29.66 -2.36 -24.34
CA LEU A 2 -28.59 -2.29 -25.33
C LEU A 2 -28.38 -3.67 -25.95
N ASN A 3 -28.30 -3.79 -27.28
CA ASN A 3 -27.97 -5.06 -27.93
C ASN A 3 -26.55 -5.51 -27.55
N GLU A 4 -26.36 -6.80 -27.25
CA GLU A 4 -25.07 -7.33 -26.74
C GLU A 4 -23.91 -7.09 -27.72
N SER A 5 -24.17 -7.06 -29.03
CA SER A 5 -23.20 -6.66 -30.05
C SER A 5 -22.67 -5.23 -29.86
N ARG A 6 -23.55 -4.26 -29.57
CA ARG A 6 -23.18 -2.87 -29.29
C ARG A 6 -22.44 -2.75 -27.96
N ARG A 7 -22.82 -3.55 -26.95
CA ARG A 7 -22.10 -3.62 -25.66
C ARG A 7 -20.67 -4.14 -25.84
N ARG A 8 -20.47 -5.21 -26.62
CA ARG A 8 -19.15 -5.77 -26.93
C ARG A 8 -18.27 -4.78 -27.68
N ALA A 9 -18.79 -4.14 -28.74
CA ALA A 9 -18.05 -3.12 -29.49
C ALA A 9 -17.57 -1.96 -28.59
N TYR A 10 -18.42 -1.50 -27.67
CA TYR A 10 -18.04 -0.48 -26.68
C TYR A 10 -16.94 -0.96 -25.73
N LEU A 11 -17.06 -2.17 -25.17
CA LEU A 11 -16.02 -2.73 -24.29
C LEU A 11 -14.68 -2.91 -25.01
N THR A 12 -14.70 -3.37 -26.26
CA THR A 12 -13.49 -3.47 -27.11
C THR A 12 -12.87 -2.10 -27.40
N ALA A 13 -13.68 -1.06 -27.66
CA ALA A 13 -13.18 0.30 -27.82
C ALA A 13 -12.56 0.87 -26.52
N MET A 14 -13.07 0.46 -25.36
CA MET A 14 -12.50 0.74 -24.04
C MET A 14 -11.30 -0.18 -23.68
N GLN A 15 -10.78 -0.96 -24.64
CA GLN A 15 -9.69 -1.93 -24.45
C GLN A 15 -9.97 -3.03 -23.41
N VAL A 16 -11.25 -3.27 -23.07
CA VAL A 16 -11.67 -4.33 -22.15
C VAL A 16 -11.85 -5.65 -22.92
N VAL A 17 -11.03 -6.64 -22.60
CA VAL A 17 -11.12 -8.00 -23.17
C VAL A 17 -12.35 -8.72 -22.61
N ASN A 18 -13.17 -9.30 -23.48
CA ASN A 18 -14.37 -10.06 -23.11
C ASN A 18 -14.22 -11.53 -23.55
N TRP A 19 -14.41 -12.45 -22.60
CA TRP A 19 -14.29 -13.89 -22.80
C TRP A 19 -15.68 -14.54 -22.88
N LEU A 20 -15.92 -15.34 -23.91
CA LEU A 20 -17.16 -16.10 -24.10
C LEU A 20 -16.84 -17.61 -24.13
N PRO A 21 -17.57 -18.45 -23.37
CA PRO A 21 -17.35 -19.89 -23.43
C PRO A 21 -17.70 -20.45 -24.81
N ARG A 22 -16.78 -21.26 -25.36
CA ARG A 22 -16.91 -21.95 -26.66
C ARG A 22 -17.64 -23.29 -26.58
N THR A 23 -17.86 -23.78 -25.36
CA THR A 23 -18.59 -25.01 -25.04
C THR A 23 -19.76 -24.67 -24.14
N GLU A 24 -20.84 -25.43 -24.23
CA GLU A 24 -21.95 -25.29 -23.27
C GLU A 24 -21.47 -25.71 -21.88
N LEU A 25 -21.85 -24.92 -20.86
CA LEU A 25 -21.52 -25.21 -19.46
C LEU A 25 -22.74 -25.86 -18.79
N PRO A 26 -22.55 -26.86 -17.91
CA PRO A 26 -23.66 -27.47 -17.17
C PRO A 26 -24.49 -26.40 -16.44
N PHE A 27 -25.81 -26.49 -16.56
CA PHE A 27 -26.78 -25.58 -15.95
C PHE A 27 -26.73 -24.11 -16.41
N ALA A 28 -25.96 -23.78 -17.46
CA ALA A 28 -25.94 -22.45 -18.07
C ALA A 28 -26.76 -22.41 -19.37
N ALA A 29 -27.26 -21.21 -19.74
CA ALA A 29 -27.83 -20.98 -21.06
C ALA A 29 -26.70 -21.00 -22.13
N PRO A 30 -26.94 -21.57 -23.33
CA PRO A 30 -25.93 -21.65 -24.36
C PRO A 30 -25.53 -20.28 -24.91
N SER A 31 -24.25 -20.15 -25.29
CA SER A 31 -23.71 -18.97 -25.98
C SER A 31 -24.43 -18.74 -27.31
N ARG A 32 -24.91 -17.51 -27.55
CA ARG A 32 -25.55 -17.17 -28.84
C ARG A 32 -24.52 -17.27 -29.97
N PRO A 33 -24.79 -17.99 -31.08
CA PRO A 33 -23.78 -18.25 -32.12
C PRO A 33 -23.27 -16.97 -32.78
N GLU A 34 -24.14 -15.97 -32.95
CA GLU A 34 -23.84 -14.61 -33.39
C GLU A 34 -22.68 -13.94 -32.63
N LEU A 35 -22.46 -14.33 -31.37
CA LEU A 35 -21.41 -13.75 -30.53
C LEU A 35 -20.04 -14.42 -30.72
N LEU A 36 -20.00 -15.65 -31.25
CA LEU A 36 -18.77 -16.37 -31.56
C LEU A 36 -18.11 -15.87 -32.85
N THR A 37 -18.86 -15.21 -33.73
CA THR A 37 -18.32 -14.53 -34.91
C THR A 37 -17.33 -13.43 -34.49
N PRO A 38 -16.11 -13.38 -35.07
CA PRO A 38 -15.18 -12.27 -34.84
C PRO A 38 -15.83 -10.93 -35.22
N LEU A 39 -15.73 -9.94 -34.33
CA LEU A 39 -16.14 -8.58 -34.66
C LEU A 39 -15.17 -8.06 -35.74
N PRO A 40 -15.64 -7.42 -36.83
CA PRO A 40 -14.73 -6.78 -37.79
C PRO A 40 -13.84 -5.77 -37.05
N PRO A 41 -12.56 -5.62 -37.46
CA PRO A 41 -11.67 -4.66 -36.83
C PRO A 41 -12.31 -3.27 -36.90
N PRO A 42 -12.21 -2.45 -35.84
CA PRO A 42 -12.72 -1.09 -35.87
C PRO A 42 -12.01 -0.37 -37.01
N VAL A 43 -12.79 0.08 -38.01
CA VAL A 43 -12.26 0.89 -39.10
C VAL A 43 -11.70 2.15 -38.46
N GLU A 44 -10.38 2.37 -38.61
CA GLU A 44 -9.76 3.61 -38.18
C GLU A 44 -10.42 4.75 -38.95
N VAL A 45 -11.31 5.47 -38.27
CA VAL A 45 -11.87 6.72 -38.78
C VAL A 45 -10.72 7.70 -38.80
N ARG A 46 -10.04 7.80 -39.95
CA ARG A 46 -9.00 8.81 -40.22
C ARG A 46 -9.51 10.14 -39.71
N SER A 47 -8.77 10.72 -38.77
CA SER A 47 -9.05 12.04 -38.23
C SER A 47 -9.16 13.03 -39.38
N ILE A 48 -10.35 13.62 -39.52
CA ILE A 48 -10.58 14.66 -40.52
C ILE A 48 -9.77 15.88 -40.07
N ALA A 49 -8.69 16.17 -40.79
CA ALA A 49 -7.91 17.37 -40.54
C ALA A 49 -8.82 18.60 -40.73
N PRO A 50 -8.80 19.59 -39.80
CA PRO A 50 -9.65 20.77 -39.92
C PRO A 50 -9.25 21.58 -41.16
N ALA A 51 -10.24 21.93 -41.97
CA ALA A 51 -10.05 22.63 -43.23
C ALA A 51 -9.62 24.10 -43.02
N THR A 52 -8.62 24.53 -43.78
CA THR A 52 -8.20 25.94 -43.88
C THR A 52 -9.24 26.76 -44.65
N ALA A 53 -9.54 27.98 -44.19
CA ALA A 53 -10.33 28.97 -44.91
C ALA A 53 -9.46 30.20 -45.29
N PRO A 54 -9.69 30.86 -46.45
CA PRO A 54 -8.77 31.83 -47.03
C PRO A 54 -8.98 33.30 -46.60
N SER A 55 -7.98 34.14 -46.87
CA SER A 55 -7.89 35.57 -46.48
C SER A 55 -8.26 36.56 -47.59
N ALA A 56 -8.88 37.68 -47.19
CA ALA A 56 -9.09 38.97 -47.89
C ALA A 56 -9.83 39.91 -46.90
N HIS A 57 -9.85 41.25 -46.95
CA HIS A 57 -8.97 42.35 -47.41
C HIS A 57 -9.50 43.62 -46.64
N ASP A 58 -8.78 44.70 -46.33
CA ASP A 58 -7.40 45.08 -46.65
C ASP A 58 -6.80 46.00 -45.54
N ALA A 59 -5.63 46.61 -45.74
CA ALA A 59 -4.97 47.56 -44.82
C ALA A 59 -5.05 49.04 -45.29
N PRO A 60 -4.56 50.04 -44.50
CA PRO A 60 -3.13 50.33 -44.56
C PRO A 60 -2.42 50.74 -43.24
N ALA A 61 -1.20 50.21 -43.10
CA ALA A 61 0.02 50.84 -42.60
C ALA A 61 0.03 51.67 -41.30
N GLN A 62 0.74 51.14 -40.29
CA GLN A 62 1.90 51.83 -39.71
C GLN A 62 3.02 50.83 -39.39
N ALA A 63 4.28 51.25 -39.55
CA ALA A 63 5.42 50.34 -39.68
C ALA A 63 6.02 49.90 -38.33
N ALA A 64 6.36 48.60 -38.23
CA ALA A 64 7.25 48.05 -37.22
C ALA A 64 8.27 47.10 -37.90
N ASN A 65 9.50 47.08 -37.38
CA ASN A 65 10.69 46.77 -38.18
C ASN A 65 11.33 45.41 -37.82
N VAL A 66 11.48 44.54 -38.83
CA VAL A 66 12.62 43.63 -39.10
C VAL A 66 13.19 42.75 -37.96
N VAL A 67 12.91 41.44 -38.10
CA VAL A 67 13.78 40.25 -37.88
C VAL A 67 14.11 39.77 -36.44
N PRO A 68 13.93 38.46 -36.13
CA PRO A 68 14.34 37.83 -34.87
C PRO A 68 15.73 37.19 -34.92
N ILE A 69 16.37 36.97 -33.75
CA ILE A 69 17.25 35.83 -33.42
C ILE A 69 17.56 35.83 -31.92
N ALA A 70 17.68 34.62 -31.34
CA ALA A 70 18.48 34.20 -30.18
C ALA A 70 17.71 33.43 -29.09
N ARG A 71 18.30 32.30 -28.66
CA ARG A 71 17.93 31.53 -27.47
C ARG A 71 18.85 31.91 -26.31
N GLN A 72 18.33 31.81 -25.07
CA GLN A 72 19.08 31.66 -23.79
C GLN A 72 19.92 32.89 -23.37
N PRO A 73 20.15 33.14 -22.05
CA PRO A 73 20.58 32.16 -21.05
C PRO A 73 19.92 32.24 -19.66
N GLU A 74 20.58 31.64 -18.67
CA GLU A 74 20.13 31.38 -17.30
C GLU A 74 20.20 32.57 -16.30
N ARG A 75 19.66 32.28 -15.12
CA ARG A 75 19.61 33.05 -13.85
C ARG A 75 20.83 33.93 -13.53
N PRO A 76 20.56 35.09 -12.91
CA PRO A 76 21.35 35.54 -11.76
C PRO A 76 20.55 35.74 -10.47
N LYS A 77 21.30 35.97 -9.41
CA LYS A 77 20.94 36.06 -7.98
C LYS A 77 20.95 37.53 -7.52
N ILE A 78 20.26 37.86 -6.41
CA ILE A 78 20.50 38.95 -5.41
C ILE A 78 19.18 39.04 -4.58
N GLU A 79 19.10 38.77 -3.27
CA GLU A 79 19.66 39.44 -2.07
C GLU A 79 18.95 40.75 -1.65
N VAL A 80 19.28 41.26 -0.44
CA VAL A 80 18.77 42.52 0.22
C VAL A 80 17.41 42.38 0.96
N PRO A 81 17.17 43.02 2.15
CA PRO A 81 18.08 43.62 3.14
C PRO A 81 17.96 43.08 4.59
N ARG A 82 18.97 43.42 5.40
CA ARG A 82 19.02 43.36 6.86
C ARG A 82 18.70 44.74 7.46
N PRO A 83 17.98 44.86 8.59
CA PRO A 83 18.11 46.00 9.50
C PRO A 83 19.06 45.67 10.65
N SER A 84 19.81 46.67 11.13
CA SER A 84 20.85 46.53 12.14
C SER A 84 20.72 47.58 13.25
N LEU A 85 21.66 47.55 14.21
CA LEU A 85 21.88 48.44 15.36
C LEU A 85 21.11 48.07 16.64
N ALA A 86 21.70 48.16 17.85
CA ALA A 86 23.10 48.15 18.28
C ALA A 86 23.14 48.02 19.82
N SER A 87 24.11 47.31 20.41
CA SER A 87 24.63 47.66 21.75
C SER A 87 25.97 46.97 22.05
N THR A 88 26.67 47.44 23.07
CA THR A 88 28.13 47.35 23.25
C THR A 88 28.61 46.32 24.28
N ARG A 89 29.70 45.62 23.91
CA ARG A 89 30.91 45.34 24.71
C ARG A 89 30.76 45.05 26.22
N THR A 90 30.92 43.77 26.60
CA THR A 90 31.84 43.34 27.67
C THR A 90 32.38 41.94 27.34
N VAL A 91 33.65 41.65 27.66
CA VAL A 91 34.25 40.31 27.52
C VAL A 91 34.24 39.63 28.90
N ALA A 92 33.73 38.40 28.95
CA ALA A 92 33.80 37.48 30.08
C ALA A 92 34.23 36.10 29.53
N PRO A 93 34.84 35.20 30.33
CA PRO A 93 35.69 34.14 29.81
C PRO A 93 34.92 33.04 29.05
N VAL A 94 35.64 32.40 28.13
CA VAL A 94 35.18 31.22 27.40
C VAL A 94 35.15 30.05 28.38
N GLU A 95 33.95 29.66 28.81
CA GLU A 95 33.73 28.34 29.39
C GLU A 95 33.41 27.36 28.26
N GLU A 96 34.00 26.17 28.35
CA GLU A 96 34.17 25.25 27.22
C GLU A 96 32.85 24.54 26.86
N ALA A 97 32.08 25.15 25.96
CA ALA A 97 30.87 24.56 25.41
C ALA A 97 31.23 23.33 24.56
N ALA A 98 31.16 22.16 25.18
CA ALA A 98 31.36 20.87 24.52
C ALA A 98 30.51 20.80 23.23
N PRO A 99 31.06 20.26 22.12
CA PRO A 99 30.35 20.21 20.85
C PRO A 99 29.06 19.42 21.00
N ALA A 100 27.93 20.06 20.70
CA ALA A 100 26.63 19.41 20.73
C ALA A 100 26.66 18.14 19.86
N PRO A 101 26.16 16.99 20.36
CA PRO A 101 26.26 15.73 19.64
C PRO A 101 25.60 15.86 18.26
N PRO A 102 26.16 15.25 17.21
CA PRO A 102 25.63 15.37 15.87
C PRO A 102 24.18 14.87 15.85
N LYS A 103 23.26 15.70 15.35
CA LYS A 103 21.87 15.29 15.13
C LYS A 103 21.86 14.00 14.31
N ALA A 104 21.30 12.94 14.90
CA ALA A 104 21.09 11.68 14.20
C ALA A 104 20.35 11.94 12.87
N PRO A 105 20.72 11.25 11.78
CA PRO A 105 20.06 11.45 10.49
C PRO A 105 18.57 11.15 10.63
N VAL A 106 17.73 12.12 10.25
CA VAL A 106 16.27 11.97 10.31
C VAL A 106 15.84 10.95 9.27
N VAL A 107 15.71 9.70 9.69
CA VAL A 107 15.16 8.61 8.88
C VAL A 107 13.71 9.00 8.53
N PRO A 108 13.29 8.94 7.26
CA PRO A 108 11.92 9.26 6.90
C PRO A 108 10.95 8.33 7.63
N PRO A 109 9.80 8.84 8.11
CA PRO A 109 8.84 8.02 8.85
C PRO A 109 8.37 6.85 7.97
N PRO A 110 8.35 5.61 8.49
CA PRO A 110 7.86 4.47 7.72
C PRO A 110 6.40 4.69 7.31
N ARG A 111 5.94 3.94 6.30
CA ARG A 111 4.54 4.01 5.84
C ARG A 111 3.98 2.61 5.75
N PHE A 112 2.92 2.36 6.51
CA PHE A 112 2.23 1.08 6.55
C PHE A 112 0.81 1.23 7.08
N ALA A 113 0.00 0.21 6.84
CA ALA A 113 -1.27 0.03 7.52
C ALA A 113 -1.37 -1.41 8.05
N LEU A 114 -1.85 -1.56 9.27
CA LEU A 114 -2.00 -2.85 9.96
C LEU A 114 -3.43 -2.98 10.49
N GLN A 115 -4.08 -4.11 10.20
CA GLN A 115 -5.35 -4.48 10.81
C GLN A 115 -5.10 -5.54 11.90
N LEU A 116 -5.71 -5.36 13.06
CA LEU A 116 -5.81 -6.41 14.08
C LEU A 116 -7.10 -7.21 13.89
N LEU A 117 -7.01 -8.54 13.93
CA LEU A 117 -8.13 -9.46 13.86
C LEU A 117 -8.02 -10.56 14.94
N ARG A 118 -9.15 -11.16 15.30
CA ARG A 118 -9.29 -12.31 16.20
C ARG A 118 -9.84 -13.51 15.44
N ALA A 119 -9.21 -14.68 15.58
CA ALA A 119 -9.71 -15.94 15.05
C ALA A 119 -9.60 -17.02 16.12
N GLY A 120 -10.68 -17.22 16.89
CA GLY A 120 -10.69 -18.14 18.03
C GLY A 120 -9.58 -17.80 19.02
N ARG A 121 -8.69 -18.76 19.29
CA ARG A 121 -7.58 -18.60 20.25
C ARG A 121 -6.35 -17.84 19.69
N CYS A 122 -6.36 -17.42 18.43
CA CYS A 122 -5.27 -16.66 17.81
C CYS A 122 -5.67 -15.21 17.54
N MET A 123 -4.69 -14.31 17.66
CA MET A 123 -4.80 -12.92 17.24
C MET A 123 -3.90 -12.70 16.03
N LEU A 124 -4.29 -11.82 15.10
CA LEU A 124 -3.60 -11.65 13.81
C LEU A 124 -3.40 -10.16 13.55
N LEU A 125 -2.14 -9.74 13.40
CA LEU A 125 -1.75 -8.41 12.96
C LEU A 125 -1.33 -8.49 11.49
N VAL A 126 -2.13 -7.88 10.60
CA VAL A 126 -2.05 -8.13 9.16
C VAL A 126 -1.80 -6.84 8.38
N GLU A 127 -0.79 -6.88 7.51
CA GLU A 127 -0.47 -5.81 6.57
C GLU A 127 -1.58 -5.57 5.54
N LEU A 128 -2.01 -4.31 5.45
CA LEU A 128 -2.93 -3.81 4.43
C LEU A 128 -2.13 -3.03 3.38
N THR A 129 -1.70 -3.71 2.31
CA THR A 129 -0.89 -3.11 1.22
C THR A 129 -1.54 -1.88 0.57
N THR A 130 -2.88 -1.84 0.53
CA THR A 130 -3.68 -0.72 -0.01
C THR A 130 -4.05 0.34 1.03
N GLY A 131 -3.79 0.11 2.32
CA GLY A 131 -4.28 0.94 3.42
C GLY A 131 -5.80 0.94 3.65
N GLN A 132 -6.54 0.12 2.91
CA GLN A 132 -7.99 -0.07 3.03
C GLN A 132 -8.32 -1.30 3.87
N PRO A 133 -9.41 -1.29 4.67
CA PRO A 133 -9.88 -2.49 5.36
C PRO A 133 -10.25 -3.61 4.37
N PHE A 134 -10.13 -4.87 4.80
CA PHE A 134 -10.45 -6.02 3.97
C PHE A 134 -11.90 -6.00 3.48
N GLN A 135 -12.07 -6.31 2.19
CA GLN A 135 -13.38 -6.54 1.59
C GLN A 135 -13.63 -8.04 1.42
N SER A 136 -14.88 -8.50 1.50
CA SER A 136 -15.21 -9.93 1.49
C SER A 136 -14.84 -10.68 0.18
N ARG A 137 -14.48 -9.95 -0.88
CA ARG A 137 -14.04 -10.47 -2.19
C ARG A 137 -12.57 -10.18 -2.49
N ASP A 138 -11.84 -9.58 -1.56
CA ASP A 138 -10.42 -9.29 -1.70
C ASP A 138 -9.63 -10.62 -1.76
N PRO A 139 -8.81 -10.87 -2.81
CA PRO A 139 -8.01 -12.09 -2.93
C PRO A 139 -7.12 -12.36 -1.72
N SER A 140 -6.55 -11.31 -1.12
CA SER A 140 -5.70 -11.43 0.07
C SER A 140 -6.52 -11.89 1.29
N TYR A 141 -7.72 -11.36 1.47
CA TYR A 141 -8.64 -11.79 2.53
C TYR A 141 -9.14 -13.21 2.31
N LEU A 142 -9.42 -13.62 1.07
CA LEU A 142 -9.79 -15.01 0.75
C LEU A 142 -8.65 -15.98 1.10
N LEU A 143 -7.39 -15.64 0.77
CA LEU A 143 -6.22 -16.41 1.17
C LEU A 143 -6.10 -16.51 2.71
N LEU A 144 -6.33 -15.41 3.44
CA LEU A 144 -6.34 -15.41 4.90
C LEU A 144 -7.40 -16.37 5.48
N LYS A 145 -8.62 -16.35 4.93
CA LYS A 145 -9.70 -17.28 5.33
C LYS A 145 -9.31 -18.75 5.09
N ASP A 146 -8.71 -19.05 3.95
CA ASP A 146 -8.26 -20.42 3.64
C ASP A 146 -7.10 -20.87 4.54
N MET A 147 -6.18 -19.95 4.90
CA MET A 147 -5.14 -20.19 5.91
C MET A 147 -5.73 -20.48 7.29
N LEU A 148 -6.73 -19.69 7.74
CA LEU A 148 -7.44 -19.92 9.00
C LEU A 148 -8.15 -21.28 9.02
N ARG A 149 -8.87 -21.62 7.94
CA ARG A 149 -9.53 -22.93 7.79
C ARG A 149 -8.51 -24.07 7.85
N ALA A 150 -7.38 -23.96 7.17
CA ALA A 150 -6.29 -24.95 7.19
C ALA A 150 -5.64 -25.06 8.59
N ALA A 151 -5.53 -23.95 9.31
CA ALA A 151 -5.08 -23.91 10.71
C ALA A 151 -6.09 -24.49 11.71
N GLY A 152 -7.33 -24.79 11.28
CA GLY A 152 -8.45 -25.19 12.12
C GLY A 152 -8.92 -24.09 13.07
N LEU A 153 -8.81 -22.83 12.64
CA LEU A 153 -9.37 -21.66 13.31
C LEU A 153 -10.67 -21.24 12.60
N PRO A 154 -11.54 -20.45 13.25
CA PRO A 154 -12.71 -19.87 12.59
C PRO A 154 -12.31 -19.08 11.34
N ASP A 155 -12.91 -19.38 10.18
CA ASP A 155 -12.59 -18.72 8.90
C ASP A 155 -13.32 -17.38 8.70
N SER A 156 -14.06 -16.92 9.72
CA SER A 156 -14.64 -15.58 9.83
C SER A 156 -13.94 -14.78 10.94
N PRO A 157 -12.72 -14.26 10.72
CA PRO A 157 -12.00 -13.52 11.73
C PRO A 157 -12.71 -12.21 12.08
N GLN A 158 -12.83 -11.90 13.37
CA GLN A 158 -13.42 -10.65 13.84
C GLN A 158 -12.40 -9.52 13.71
N ILE A 159 -12.79 -8.41 13.08
CA ILE A 159 -11.99 -7.19 12.97
C ILE A 159 -12.01 -6.46 14.32
N ILE A 160 -10.83 -6.15 14.88
CA ILE A 160 -10.69 -5.40 16.14
C ILE A 160 -10.32 -3.96 15.81
N GLY A 161 -11.29 -3.06 15.95
CA GLY A 161 -11.09 -1.61 15.80
C GLY A 161 -10.68 -1.16 14.40
N GLU A 162 -10.34 0.12 14.29
CA GLU A 162 -9.84 0.72 13.05
C GLU A 162 -8.43 0.23 12.70
N PRO A 163 -8.07 0.13 11.41
CA PRO A 163 -6.71 -0.17 11.01
C PRO A 163 -5.74 0.92 11.45
N VAL A 164 -4.66 0.51 12.10
CA VAL A 164 -3.50 1.36 12.42
C VAL A 164 -2.89 1.84 11.11
N ARG A 165 -2.71 3.16 10.96
CA ARG A 165 -2.06 3.76 9.79
C ARG A 165 -0.90 4.63 10.26
N TRP A 166 0.30 4.34 9.77
CA TRP A 166 1.50 5.10 10.11
C TRP A 166 2.05 5.80 8.86
N PRO A 167 2.50 7.07 8.95
CA PRO A 167 2.47 7.95 10.13
C PRO A 167 1.04 8.34 10.54
N LEU A 168 0.82 8.50 11.85
CA LEU A 168 -0.46 8.96 12.43
C LEU A 168 -0.82 10.38 11.98
N LEU A 169 0.20 11.24 11.84
CA LEU A 169 0.05 12.66 11.49
C LEU A 169 0.86 12.99 10.24
N VAL A 170 0.19 13.45 9.19
CA VAL A 170 0.83 13.97 7.95
C VAL A 170 1.58 15.28 8.20
N ARG A 171 1.22 16.01 9.26
CA ARG A 171 1.86 17.27 9.69
C ARG A 171 1.95 17.30 11.21
N GLY A 172 3.14 17.55 11.75
CA GLY A 172 3.38 17.65 13.19
C GLY A 172 4.88 17.75 13.49
N GLN A 173 5.22 18.09 14.73
CA GLN A 173 6.59 18.02 15.26
C GLN A 173 6.84 16.75 16.07
N MET A 174 5.83 15.87 16.21
CA MET A 174 5.94 14.59 16.88
C MET A 174 6.88 13.66 16.11
N ASP A 175 7.77 12.98 16.82
CA ASP A 175 8.58 11.93 16.20
C ASP A 175 7.68 10.79 15.73
N GLN A 176 7.88 10.38 14.49
CA GLN A 176 7.17 9.27 13.84
C GLN A 176 8.17 8.34 13.12
N GLY A 177 9.43 8.33 13.58
CA GLY A 177 10.47 7.42 13.10
C GLY A 177 10.19 5.95 13.43
N PRO A 178 11.11 5.05 13.04
CA PRO A 178 10.92 3.60 13.19
C PRO A 178 10.72 3.13 14.64
N GLU A 179 11.35 3.76 15.61
CA GLU A 179 11.24 3.38 17.03
C GLU A 179 9.85 3.76 17.57
N ALA A 180 9.42 5.01 17.40
CA ALA A 180 8.06 5.45 17.75
C ALA A 180 6.96 4.60 17.07
N ALA A 181 7.21 4.11 15.86
CA ALA A 181 6.31 3.20 15.15
C ALA A 181 6.22 1.83 15.82
N ARG A 182 7.35 1.27 16.28
CA ARG A 182 7.40 0.03 17.06
C ARG A 182 6.68 0.19 18.39
N ASP A 183 7.03 1.21 19.17
CA ASP A 183 6.49 1.45 20.50
C ASP A 183 4.96 1.61 20.45
N PHE A 184 4.44 2.32 19.43
CA PHE A 184 3.01 2.45 19.19
C PHE A 184 2.34 1.11 18.83
N VAL A 185 2.93 0.33 17.92
CA VAL A 185 2.35 -0.94 17.46
C VAL A 185 2.38 -1.99 18.57
N GLN A 186 3.49 -2.11 19.32
CA GLN A 186 3.59 -2.99 20.47
C GLN A 186 2.62 -2.58 21.57
N GLY A 187 2.52 -1.30 21.93
CA GLY A 187 1.53 -0.82 22.91
C GLY A 187 0.09 -1.08 22.49
N PHE A 188 -0.25 -0.87 21.22
CA PHE A 188 -1.59 -1.13 20.67
C PHE A 188 -1.98 -2.62 20.69
N VAL A 189 -1.04 -3.53 20.39
CA VAL A 189 -1.30 -4.97 20.43
C VAL A 189 -1.26 -5.50 21.86
N GLY A 190 -0.33 -5.04 22.69
CA GLY A 190 -0.18 -5.42 24.10
C GLY A 190 -1.47 -5.19 24.89
N ALA A 191 -2.03 -3.97 24.81
CA ALA A 191 -3.31 -3.65 25.45
C ALA A 191 -4.45 -4.60 25.05
N ARG A 192 -4.45 -5.13 23.81
CA ARG A 192 -5.47 -6.07 23.34
C ARG A 192 -5.22 -7.51 23.77
N LEU A 193 -3.96 -7.88 24.00
CA LEU A 193 -3.58 -9.17 24.57
C LEU A 193 -3.84 -9.20 26.09
N GLU A 194 -3.77 -8.06 26.77
CA GLU A 194 -4.21 -7.88 28.16
C GLU A 194 -5.74 -8.01 28.29
N ASP A 195 -6.50 -7.35 27.41
CA ASP A 195 -7.97 -7.46 27.35
C ASP A 195 -8.45 -8.89 27.02
N GLU A 196 -7.90 -9.50 25.96
CA GLU A 196 -8.29 -10.84 25.50
C GLU A 196 -7.07 -11.70 25.08
N PRO A 197 -6.52 -12.55 25.98
CA PRO A 197 -5.29 -13.28 25.71
C PRO A 197 -5.41 -14.24 24.53
N CYS A 198 -4.28 -14.51 23.87
CA CYS A 198 -4.20 -15.42 22.73
C CYS A 198 -3.14 -16.52 22.96
N ALA A 199 -3.31 -17.67 22.31
CA ALA A 199 -2.33 -18.77 22.33
C ALA A 199 -1.17 -18.53 21.36
N CYS A 200 -1.35 -17.67 20.35
CA CYS A 200 -0.32 -17.25 19.41
C CYS A 200 -0.78 -15.98 18.65
N LEU A 201 0.12 -15.01 18.53
CA LEU A 201 -0.03 -13.83 17.69
C LEU A 201 0.57 -14.10 16.30
N TRP A 202 -0.20 -13.92 15.23
CA TRP A 202 0.32 -14.03 13.86
C TRP A 202 0.71 -12.64 13.35
N LEU A 203 1.96 -12.48 12.92
CA LEU A 203 2.49 -11.25 12.34
C LEU A 203 2.60 -11.43 10.83
N ILE A 204 1.58 -11.01 10.09
CA ILE A 204 1.47 -11.20 8.64
C ILE A 204 1.89 -9.94 7.90
N GLY A 205 3.04 -10.00 7.21
CA GLY A 205 3.58 -8.88 6.43
C GLY A 205 4.71 -8.14 7.13
N LEU A 206 5.62 -7.55 6.33
CA LEU A 206 6.88 -7.03 6.85
C LEU A 206 6.71 -5.95 7.94
N PRO A 207 5.77 -4.99 7.84
CA PRO A 207 5.56 -4.01 8.90
C PRO A 207 5.10 -4.64 10.22
N SER A 208 4.30 -5.71 10.17
CA SER A 208 3.89 -6.42 11.40
C SER A 208 5.07 -7.12 12.07
N VAL A 209 5.90 -7.82 11.28
CA VAL A 209 7.10 -8.52 11.77
C VAL A 209 8.14 -7.53 12.30
N LYS A 210 8.27 -6.36 11.67
CA LYS A 210 9.25 -5.34 12.03
C LYS A 210 8.86 -4.48 13.23
N PHE A 211 7.61 -4.00 13.27
CA PHE A 211 7.16 -3.05 14.29
C PHE A 211 6.45 -3.70 15.47
N ALA A 212 5.91 -4.92 15.36
CA ALA A 212 5.49 -5.69 16.53
C ALA A 212 6.55 -6.71 16.97
N GLY A 213 7.13 -7.44 16.01
CA GLY A 213 8.02 -8.59 16.29
C GLY A 213 9.52 -8.31 16.37
N GLU A 214 9.95 -7.06 16.15
CA GLU A 214 11.36 -6.62 16.16
C GLU A 214 12.30 -7.43 15.26
N ALA A 215 11.76 -7.95 14.16
CA ALA A 215 12.47 -8.82 13.23
C ALA A 215 12.31 -8.36 11.77
N ASP A 216 13.12 -8.94 10.89
CA ASP A 216 13.09 -8.68 9.44
C ASP A 216 12.62 -9.92 8.65
N ALA A 217 12.53 -9.78 7.32
CA ALA A 217 12.05 -10.82 6.41
C ALA A 217 12.78 -12.18 6.51
N GLU A 218 14.02 -12.20 7.02
CA GLU A 218 14.77 -13.45 7.27
C GLU A 218 14.14 -14.34 8.36
N SER A 219 13.29 -13.75 9.21
CA SER A 219 12.55 -14.44 10.26
C SER A 219 11.20 -15.00 9.81
N TYR A 220 10.81 -14.85 8.53
CA TYR A 220 9.57 -15.45 8.04
C TYR A 220 9.52 -16.96 8.27
N ASN A 221 8.32 -17.45 8.60
CA ASN A 221 8.01 -18.83 8.99
C ASN A 221 8.65 -19.28 10.32
N ARG A 222 9.28 -18.37 11.09
CA ARG A 222 9.82 -18.64 12.43
C ARG A 222 8.89 -18.11 13.52
N GLU A 223 9.02 -18.72 14.69
CA GLU A 223 8.46 -18.20 15.92
C GLU A 223 9.41 -17.17 16.53
N LEU A 224 8.85 -16.09 17.06
CA LEU A 224 9.52 -15.01 17.76
C LEU A 224 8.98 -14.95 19.19
N GLN A 225 9.87 -14.70 20.15
CA GLN A 225 9.50 -14.40 21.54
C GLN A 225 9.70 -12.90 21.72
N VAL A 226 8.60 -12.18 21.85
CA VAL A 226 8.56 -10.71 21.88
C VAL A 226 8.22 -10.27 23.30
N GLU A 227 9.00 -9.34 23.86
CA GLU A 227 8.71 -8.79 25.18
C GLU A 227 7.33 -8.08 25.17
N GLY A 228 6.52 -8.28 26.21
CA GLY A 228 5.15 -7.76 26.29
C GLY A 228 4.10 -8.47 25.40
N LEU A 229 4.45 -8.99 24.22
CA LEU A 229 3.49 -9.65 23.31
C LEU A 229 3.54 -11.20 23.37
N GLY A 230 4.59 -11.79 23.91
CA GLY A 230 4.77 -13.23 24.04
C GLY A 230 5.12 -13.92 22.72
N ALA A 231 4.49 -15.08 22.48
CA ALA A 231 4.82 -15.94 21.34
C ALA A 231 4.14 -15.49 20.04
N ALA A 232 4.93 -14.91 19.14
CA ALA A 232 4.51 -14.45 17.83
C ALA A 232 5.01 -15.37 16.70
N TRP A 233 4.24 -15.52 15.63
CA TRP A 233 4.63 -16.24 14.41
C TRP A 233 4.79 -15.26 13.25
N ALA A 234 6.01 -15.12 12.74
CA ALA A 234 6.33 -14.23 11.64
C ALA A 234 5.97 -14.85 10.29
N LEU A 235 5.20 -14.13 9.48
CA LEU A 235 4.67 -14.57 8.19
C LEU A 235 4.95 -13.54 7.09
N PRO A 236 5.21 -13.99 5.84
CA PRO A 236 5.21 -13.10 4.69
C PRO A 236 3.82 -12.44 4.51
N GLY A 237 3.79 -11.26 3.89
CA GLY A 237 2.54 -10.55 3.61
C GLY A 237 1.62 -11.34 2.68
N LEU A 238 0.31 -11.15 2.79
CA LEU A 238 -0.67 -11.90 1.99
C LEU A 238 -0.48 -11.69 0.49
N GLU A 239 -0.17 -10.46 0.06
CA GLU A 239 0.16 -10.12 -1.33
C GLU A 239 1.41 -10.89 -1.81
N LEU A 240 2.50 -10.86 -1.01
CA LEU A 240 3.73 -11.59 -1.30
C LEU A 240 3.51 -13.11 -1.38
N LEU A 241 2.57 -13.67 -0.62
CA LEU A 241 2.16 -15.06 -0.75
C LEU A 241 1.30 -15.33 -2.00
N MET A 242 0.63 -14.33 -2.56
CA MET A 242 -0.06 -14.47 -3.85
C MET A 242 0.92 -14.38 -5.03
N ASP A 243 1.86 -13.44 -4.97
CA ASP A 243 2.90 -13.23 -5.99
C ASP A 243 3.92 -14.37 -6.06
N GLU A 244 4.36 -14.89 -4.90
CA GLU A 244 5.37 -15.95 -4.78
C GLU A 244 4.75 -17.22 -4.13
N PRO A 245 3.89 -17.96 -4.86
CA PRO A 245 3.09 -19.06 -4.31
C PRO A 245 3.92 -20.23 -3.76
N GLU A 246 5.17 -20.40 -4.17
CA GLU A 246 6.12 -21.37 -3.64
C GLU A 246 6.33 -21.20 -2.11
N ARG A 247 6.26 -19.96 -1.60
CA ARG A 247 6.39 -19.66 -0.16
C ARG A 247 5.30 -20.32 0.69
N LYS A 248 4.12 -20.60 0.10
CA LYS A 248 3.01 -21.26 0.80
C LYS A 248 3.39 -22.64 1.33
N ALA A 249 4.33 -23.33 0.68
CA ALA A 249 4.81 -24.63 1.13
C ALA A 249 5.56 -24.52 2.48
N ASP A 250 6.34 -23.46 2.69
CA ASP A 250 7.09 -23.25 3.93
C ASP A 250 6.21 -22.65 5.05
N VAL A 251 5.27 -21.77 4.68
CA VAL A 251 4.18 -21.34 5.57
C VAL A 251 3.42 -22.55 6.11
N TRP A 252 3.01 -23.48 5.24
CA TRP A 252 2.28 -24.70 5.65
C TRP A 252 3.12 -25.61 6.55
N LYS A 253 4.42 -25.81 6.25
CA LYS A 253 5.33 -26.58 7.11
C LYS A 253 5.47 -25.97 8.51
N ALA A 254 5.59 -24.65 8.60
CA ALA A 254 5.67 -23.93 9.88
C ALA A 254 4.34 -23.99 10.63
N MET A 255 3.22 -23.71 9.96
CA MET A 255 1.88 -23.74 10.56
C MET A 255 1.58 -25.09 11.20
N ARG A 256 1.87 -26.20 10.51
CA ARG A 256 1.68 -27.56 11.04
C ARG A 256 2.43 -27.85 12.35
N ARG A 257 3.56 -27.17 12.60
CA ARG A 257 4.33 -27.31 13.86
C ARG A 257 3.72 -26.49 14.99
N LEU A 258 3.13 -25.35 14.68
CA LEU A 258 2.56 -24.39 15.65
C LEU A 258 1.09 -24.68 15.98
N MET A 259 0.36 -25.36 15.08
CA MET A 259 -1.07 -25.70 15.24
C MET A 259 -1.40 -26.43 16.55
N THR A 260 -0.45 -27.16 17.14
CA THR A 260 -0.58 -27.84 18.44
C THR A 260 -0.80 -26.90 19.62
N ARG A 261 -0.55 -25.58 19.48
CA ARG A 261 -0.75 -24.58 20.54
C ARG A 261 -2.17 -24.07 20.63
N TRP A 262 -2.79 -23.79 19.49
CA TRP A 262 -4.13 -23.20 19.43
C TRP A 262 -5.24 -24.23 19.22
N LYS A 263 -4.97 -25.33 18.51
CA LYS A 263 -5.83 -26.51 18.60
C LYS A 263 -5.67 -27.10 20.00
N SER A 264 -6.77 -27.16 20.75
CA SER A 264 -6.78 -27.92 22.00
C SER A 264 -6.36 -29.36 21.71
N ILE A 265 -5.63 -29.98 22.63
CA ILE A 265 -5.41 -31.44 22.60
C ILE A 265 -6.67 -32.17 23.08
N ASP A 266 -7.51 -31.50 23.87
CA ASP A 266 -8.78 -32.02 24.37
C ASP A 266 -9.96 -31.21 23.82
N GLU A 267 -10.73 -31.84 22.93
CA GLU A 267 -12.19 -31.73 22.80
C GLU A 267 -12.74 -33.05 22.21
#